data_AF-A0A9C8M1S4-F1
#
_entry.id   AF-A0A9C8M1S4-F1
#
_cell.length_a   1.000
_cell.length_b   1.000
_cell.length_c   1.000
_cell.angle_alpha   90.00
_cell.angle_beta   90.00
_cell.angle_gamma   90.00
#
_symmetry.space_group_name_H-M   'P 1'
#
loop_
_entity.id
_entity.type
_entity.pdbx_description
1 polymer ?
#
loop_
_entity_poly.entity_id
_entity_poly.type
_entity_poly.pdbx_seq_one_letter_code
_entity_poly.pdbx_strand_id
1 'polypeptide(L)'
;MFEFIHKKLFRFIGFLTLIISTVIINMGCFRDIVQPEPATPANSLLFIAPFIGDESEIRSLAPQPERLTRFGYSVEGFSIPVESKLRFPIELRDGARLSFRLGAQTTVSIRQGDLEFRIEWFPEKPIIGETGEKLEKVIAYSTIPERNPEIFTDWFFADIPLYSCGTGKGELCFIVDGPLAYDPDVSFFLGHPSVYFEPELKHRN
;
A
#
# COMPACT_ATOMS: atom_id res chain seq x y z
N MET A 1 -59.88 33.28 0.91
CA MET A 1 -59.34 31.99 1.42
C MET A 1 -58.55 31.21 0.36
N PHE A 2 -58.96 31.25 -0.92
CA PHE A 2 -58.26 30.55 -2.02
C PHE A 2 -56.83 31.05 -2.34
N GLU A 3 -56.58 32.36 -2.33
CA GLU A 3 -55.23 32.90 -2.64
C GLU A 3 -54.13 32.51 -1.64
N PHE A 4 -54.51 32.33 -0.37
CA PHE A 4 -53.56 32.01 0.70
C PHE A 4 -53.01 30.57 0.58
N ILE A 5 -53.83 29.66 0.03
CA ILE A 5 -53.48 28.26 -0.18
C ILE A 5 -52.47 28.13 -1.34
N HIS A 6 -52.67 28.88 -2.42
CA HIS A 6 -51.74 28.88 -3.56
C HIS A 6 -50.35 29.41 -3.20
N LYS A 7 -50.24 30.48 -2.39
CA LYS A 7 -48.93 30.99 -1.94
C LYS A 7 -48.17 29.99 -1.06
N LYS A 8 -48.87 29.24 -0.20
CA LYS A 8 -48.24 28.19 0.63
C LYS A 8 -47.82 26.99 -0.20
N LEU A 9 -48.65 26.55 -1.15
CA LEU A 9 -48.34 25.43 -2.03
C LEU A 9 -47.14 25.73 -2.95
N PHE A 10 -47.08 26.94 -3.51
CA PHE A 10 -45.96 27.35 -4.37
C PHE A 10 -44.63 27.44 -3.59
N ARG A 11 -44.67 27.93 -2.34
CA ARG A 11 -43.49 27.94 -1.45
C ARG A 11 -43.03 26.54 -1.05
N PHE A 12 -43.97 25.61 -0.84
CA PHE A 12 -43.65 24.23 -0.51
C PHE A 12 -43.00 23.49 -1.69
N ILE A 13 -43.52 23.69 -2.91
CA ILE A 13 -42.94 23.12 -4.15
C ILE A 13 -41.54 23.70 -4.40
N GLY A 14 -41.34 25.01 -4.19
CA GLY A 14 -40.03 25.66 -4.30
C GLY A 14 -39.01 25.12 -3.28
N PHE A 15 -39.43 24.86 -2.05
CA PHE A 15 -38.56 24.29 -1.02
C PHE A 15 -38.21 22.82 -1.30
N LEU A 16 -39.18 22.03 -1.78
CA LEU A 16 -38.97 20.63 -2.13
C LEU A 16 -38.03 20.49 -3.33
N THR A 17 -38.18 21.32 -4.36
CA THR A 17 -37.27 21.36 -5.51
C THR A 17 -35.86 21.77 -5.09
N LEU A 18 -35.72 22.72 -4.17
CA LEU A 18 -34.41 23.11 -3.64
C LEU A 18 -33.74 21.94 -2.90
N ILE A 19 -34.46 21.22 -2.04
CA ILE A 19 -33.91 20.04 -1.33
C ILE A 19 -33.48 18.95 -2.33
N ILE A 20 -34.32 18.63 -3.31
CA ILE A 20 -34.00 17.62 -4.33
C ILE A 20 -32.76 18.04 -5.14
N SER A 21 -32.64 19.33 -5.48
CA SER A 21 -31.48 19.89 -6.16
C SER A 21 -30.20 19.73 -5.32
N THR A 22 -30.27 20.05 -4.02
CA THR A 22 -29.14 19.95 -3.10
C THR A 22 -28.72 18.48 -2.87
N VAL A 23 -29.67 17.55 -2.86
CA VAL A 23 -29.38 16.10 -2.76
C VAL A 23 -28.74 15.58 -4.06
N ILE A 24 -29.23 15.99 -5.24
CA ILE A 24 -28.64 15.60 -6.53
C ILE A 24 -27.23 16.17 -6.70
N ILE A 25 -26.99 17.42 -6.29
CA ILE A 25 -25.66 18.03 -6.35
C ILE A 25 -24.69 17.33 -5.39
N ASN A 26 -25.13 16.98 -4.17
CA ASN A 26 -24.28 16.24 -3.22
C ASN A 26 -24.05 14.78 -3.63
N MET A 27 -25.02 14.12 -4.28
CA MET A 27 -24.83 12.77 -4.83
C MET A 27 -23.99 12.77 -6.11
N GLY A 28 -23.97 13.86 -6.87
CA GLY A 28 -23.18 13.99 -8.11
C GLY A 28 -21.70 14.30 -7.90
N CYS A 29 -21.28 14.62 -6.67
CA CYS A 29 -19.89 14.98 -6.35
C CYS A 29 -19.04 13.85 -5.76
N PHE A 30 -19.60 12.66 -5.51
CA PHE A 30 -18.81 11.44 -5.29
C PHE A 30 -18.57 10.75 -6.63
N ARG A 31 -17.89 11.45 -7.56
CA ARG A 31 -17.10 10.71 -8.54
C ARG A 31 -15.84 10.32 -7.81
N ASP A 32 -15.68 9.02 -7.59
CA ASP A 32 -14.40 8.44 -7.22
C ASP A 32 -13.36 9.05 -8.14
N ILE A 33 -12.52 9.92 -7.59
CA ILE A 33 -11.22 10.14 -8.16
C ILE A 33 -10.51 8.83 -7.87
N VAL A 34 -10.77 7.82 -8.71
CA VAL A 34 -9.88 6.68 -8.86
C VAL A 34 -8.58 7.32 -9.27
N GLN A 35 -7.73 7.59 -8.27
CA GLN A 35 -6.42 8.14 -8.50
C GLN A 35 -5.78 7.17 -9.48
N PRO A 36 -5.46 7.59 -10.71
CA PRO A 36 -4.91 6.68 -11.69
C PRO A 36 -3.67 6.07 -11.06
N GLU A 37 -3.65 4.75 -11.02
CA GLU A 37 -2.50 4.01 -10.53
C GLU A 37 -1.26 4.56 -11.25
N PRO A 38 -0.23 5.03 -10.50
CA PRO A 38 0.93 5.65 -11.13
C PRO A 38 1.49 4.66 -12.15
N ALA A 39 1.61 5.11 -13.40
CA ALA A 39 2.07 4.27 -14.49
C ALA A 39 3.45 3.70 -14.12
N THR A 40 3.60 2.39 -14.19
CA THR A 40 4.84 1.71 -13.83
C THR A 40 5.96 2.19 -14.79
N PRO A 41 7.11 2.64 -14.28
CA PRO A 41 8.19 3.14 -15.13
C PRO A 41 8.67 2.08 -16.13
N ALA A 42 9.12 2.49 -17.32
CA ALA A 42 9.56 1.56 -18.38
C ALA A 42 10.70 0.60 -17.96
N ASN A 43 11.41 0.91 -16.87
CA ASN A 43 12.48 0.10 -16.27
C ASN A 43 12.09 -0.54 -14.93
N SER A 44 10.78 -0.71 -14.65
CA SER A 44 10.33 -1.36 -13.43
C SER A 44 10.44 -2.88 -13.51
N LEU A 45 11.06 -3.49 -12.50
CA LEU A 45 10.90 -4.89 -12.15
C LEU A 45 9.68 -5.02 -11.22
N LEU A 46 8.62 -5.62 -11.75
CA LEU A 46 7.60 -6.21 -10.91
C LEU A 46 8.22 -7.43 -10.21
N PHE A 47 7.99 -7.57 -8.91
CA PHE A 47 8.59 -8.67 -8.20
C PHE A 47 8.17 -10.02 -8.78
N ILE A 48 9.14 -10.93 -8.84
CA ILE A 48 8.86 -12.35 -9.03
C ILE A 48 8.02 -12.81 -7.83
N ALA A 49 7.15 -13.79 -8.05
CA ALA A 49 6.22 -14.30 -7.05
C ALA A 49 6.90 -14.43 -5.67
N PRO A 50 6.31 -13.85 -4.60
CA PRO A 50 6.93 -13.84 -3.27
C PRO A 50 7.10 -15.23 -2.69
N PHE A 51 7.71 -15.31 -1.53
CA PHE A 51 7.79 -16.51 -0.70
C PHE A 51 7.34 -16.18 0.73
N ILE A 52 6.77 -17.15 1.42
CA ILE A 52 6.43 -17.05 2.85
C ILE A 52 7.42 -17.90 3.63
N GLY A 53 8.01 -17.32 4.67
CA GLY A 53 8.87 -18.01 5.65
C GLY A 53 9.97 -17.13 6.22
N ASP A 54 10.89 -17.73 6.97
CA ASP A 54 12.13 -17.07 7.44
C ASP A 54 13.32 -17.33 6.49
N GLU A 55 14.40 -16.57 6.62
CA GLU A 55 15.61 -16.68 5.79
C GLU A 55 16.26 -18.09 5.80
N SER A 56 16.03 -18.84 6.88
CA SER A 56 16.54 -20.19 7.07
C SER A 56 15.66 -21.29 6.48
N GLU A 57 14.43 -20.98 6.07
CA GLU A 57 13.45 -21.95 5.59
C GLU A 57 13.52 -22.16 4.07
N ILE A 58 13.27 -23.39 3.64
CA ILE A 58 13.21 -23.74 2.22
C ILE A 58 12.05 -22.98 1.57
N ARG A 59 12.35 -22.27 0.49
CA ARG A 59 11.38 -21.54 -0.33
C ARG A 59 10.18 -22.44 -0.66
N SER A 60 9.04 -22.13 -0.03
CA SER A 60 7.76 -22.78 -0.27
C SER A 60 7.21 -22.40 -1.67
N LEU A 61 6.07 -22.97 -2.06
CA LEU A 61 5.37 -22.49 -3.26
C LEU A 61 5.01 -21.00 -3.08
N ALA A 62 5.24 -20.20 -4.11
CA ALA A 62 4.94 -18.78 -4.05
C ALA A 62 3.44 -18.56 -3.74
N PRO A 63 3.09 -17.66 -2.80
CA PRO A 63 1.70 -17.39 -2.52
C PRO A 63 1.10 -16.68 -3.73
N GLN A 64 -0.14 -17.04 -4.04
CA GLN A 64 -0.87 -16.37 -5.11
C GLN A 64 -1.38 -15.02 -4.58
N PRO A 65 -1.36 -13.96 -5.41
CA PRO A 65 -2.04 -12.73 -5.03
C PRO A 65 -3.53 -13.02 -4.87
N GLU A 66 -4.10 -12.49 -3.79
CA GLU A 66 -5.52 -12.57 -3.52
C GLU A 66 -6.22 -11.41 -4.19
N ARG A 67 -7.35 -11.70 -4.85
CA ARG A 67 -8.24 -10.69 -5.39
C ARG A 67 -9.38 -10.44 -4.40
N LEU A 68 -9.39 -9.27 -3.80
CA LEU A 68 -10.42 -8.83 -2.86
C LEU A 68 -11.44 -7.97 -3.59
N THR A 69 -12.70 -8.37 -3.58
CA THR A 69 -13.81 -7.64 -4.24
C THR A 69 -14.82 -7.13 -3.22
N ARG A 70 -15.11 -5.83 -3.23
CA ARG A 70 -16.12 -5.20 -2.37
C ARG A 70 -16.81 -4.05 -3.09
N PHE A 71 -18.14 -3.99 -3.01
CA PHE A 71 -18.97 -2.93 -3.61
C PHE A 71 -18.70 -2.64 -5.10
N GLY A 72 -18.30 -3.66 -5.87
CA GLY A 72 -17.97 -3.51 -7.30
C GLY A 72 -16.52 -3.08 -7.58
N TYR A 73 -15.73 -2.77 -6.56
CA TYR A 73 -14.28 -2.54 -6.68
C TYR A 73 -13.53 -3.84 -6.39
N SER A 74 -12.44 -4.06 -7.12
CA SER A 74 -11.55 -5.20 -6.91
C SER A 74 -10.13 -4.70 -6.77
N VAL A 75 -9.43 -5.18 -5.76
CA VAL A 75 -8.00 -4.93 -5.55
C VAL A 75 -7.27 -6.28 -5.47
N GLU A 76 -6.04 -6.30 -5.93
CA GLU A 76 -5.18 -7.47 -5.85
C GLU A 76 -4.00 -7.15 -4.93
N GLY A 77 -3.62 -8.12 -4.11
CA GLY A 77 -2.48 -7.99 -3.22
C GLY A 77 -2.08 -9.31 -2.62
N PHE A 78 -0.90 -9.34 -2.01
CA PHE A 78 -0.41 -10.50 -1.27
C PHE A 78 -0.80 -10.35 0.19
N SER A 79 -1.48 -11.36 0.74
CA SER A 79 -1.71 -11.43 2.18
C SER A 79 -0.37 -11.56 2.90
N ILE A 80 -0.13 -10.69 3.89
CA ILE A 80 1.08 -10.72 4.71
C ILE A 80 0.77 -11.59 5.94
N PRO A 81 1.38 -12.77 6.07
CA PRO A 81 1.14 -13.65 7.21
C PRO A 81 1.68 -13.04 8.51
N VAL A 82 0.96 -13.26 9.60
CA VAL A 82 1.25 -12.73 10.95
C VAL A 82 2.58 -13.23 11.53
N GLU A 83 2.88 -14.52 11.34
CA GLU A 83 4.06 -15.18 11.91
C GLU A 83 5.19 -15.37 10.88
N SER A 84 5.06 -14.82 9.69
CA SER A 84 6.00 -15.05 8.60
C SER A 84 6.22 -13.79 7.78
N LYS A 85 7.30 -13.77 7.00
CA LYS A 85 7.66 -12.61 6.18
C LYS A 85 7.25 -12.88 4.75
N LEU A 86 6.73 -11.86 4.05
CA LEU A 86 6.70 -11.91 2.59
C LEU A 86 8.08 -11.52 2.06
N ARG A 87 8.74 -12.49 1.43
CA ARG A 87 10.11 -12.38 0.91
C ARG A 87 10.08 -12.26 -0.60
N PHE A 88 10.80 -11.28 -1.13
CA PHE A 88 10.87 -11.02 -2.55
C PHE A 88 12.32 -11.02 -3.04
N PRO A 89 12.76 -12.10 -3.71
CA PRO A 89 14.11 -12.15 -4.25
C PRO A 89 14.26 -11.17 -5.43
N ILE A 90 15.32 -10.37 -5.37
CA ILE A 90 15.59 -9.35 -6.37
C ILE A 90 17.10 -9.07 -6.49
N GLU A 91 17.49 -8.50 -7.62
CA GLU A 91 18.81 -7.91 -7.81
C GLU A 91 18.67 -6.38 -7.83
N LEU A 92 19.18 -5.72 -6.79
CA LEU A 92 19.22 -4.27 -6.67
C LEU A 92 20.39 -3.69 -7.46
N ARG A 93 20.17 -2.50 -8.03
CA ARG A 93 21.16 -1.72 -8.77
C ARG A 93 21.14 -0.28 -8.24
N ASP A 94 22.15 0.49 -8.62
CA ASP A 94 22.20 1.92 -8.27
C ASP A 94 20.94 2.64 -8.73
N GLY A 95 20.43 3.53 -7.87
CA GLY A 95 19.20 4.28 -8.13
C GLY A 95 17.91 3.46 -8.02
N ALA A 96 17.96 2.26 -7.42
CA ALA A 96 16.77 1.48 -7.15
C ALA A 96 15.80 2.22 -6.21
N ARG A 97 14.51 2.14 -6.53
CA ARG A 97 13.39 2.62 -5.73
C ARG A 97 12.36 1.53 -5.60
N LEU A 98 11.68 1.48 -4.47
CA LEU A 98 10.59 0.55 -4.19
C LEU A 98 9.29 1.33 -3.99
N SER A 99 8.31 1.06 -4.83
CA SER A 99 6.94 1.54 -4.72
C SER A 99 6.02 0.39 -4.31
N PHE A 100 5.13 0.62 -3.36
CA PHE A 100 4.16 -0.38 -2.91
C PHE A 100 2.96 0.27 -2.21
N ARG A 101 1.92 -0.52 -2.02
CA ARG A 101 0.74 -0.14 -1.22
C ARG A 101 0.55 -1.12 -0.07
N LEU A 102 0.31 -0.60 1.13
CA LEU A 102 -0.07 -1.38 2.31
C LEU A 102 -1.54 -1.12 2.64
N GLY A 103 -2.26 -2.20 2.91
CA GLY A 103 -3.65 -2.14 3.31
C GLY A 103 -3.91 -3.15 4.41
N ALA A 104 -4.93 -2.90 5.22
CA ALA A 104 -5.46 -3.82 6.19
C ALA A 104 -6.96 -4.03 5.96
N GLN A 105 -7.42 -5.25 6.18
CA GLN A 105 -8.82 -5.59 6.34
C GLN A 105 -9.03 -5.87 7.82
N THR A 106 -9.85 -5.04 8.47
CA THR A 106 -10.15 -5.23 9.88
C THR A 106 -11.48 -4.59 10.27
N THR A 107 -12.07 -5.08 11.35
CA THR A 107 -13.20 -4.46 12.07
C THR A 107 -12.73 -3.69 13.30
N VAL A 108 -11.46 -3.83 13.69
CA VAL A 108 -10.82 -3.19 14.84
C VAL A 108 -10.17 -1.89 14.39
N SER A 109 -10.23 -0.86 15.23
CA SER A 109 -9.56 0.42 14.93
C SER A 109 -8.06 0.32 15.22
N ILE A 110 -7.23 0.54 14.19
CA ILE A 110 -5.78 0.65 14.32
C ILE A 110 -5.42 2.04 14.87
N ARG A 111 -4.75 2.10 16.02
CA ARG A 111 -4.26 3.34 16.64
C ARG A 111 -2.76 3.51 16.37
N GLN A 112 -2.28 4.73 16.57
CA GLN A 112 -0.84 5.01 16.50
C GLN A 112 -0.08 4.16 17.52
N GLY A 113 0.93 3.44 17.05
CA GLY A 113 1.76 2.53 17.86
C GLY A 113 1.21 1.11 18.00
N ASP A 114 0.02 0.81 17.46
CA ASP A 114 -0.50 -0.55 17.44
C ASP A 114 0.22 -1.44 16.40
N LEU A 115 0.89 -0.81 15.44
CA LEU A 115 1.56 -1.46 14.32
C LEU A 115 2.81 -0.70 13.88
N GLU A 116 3.82 -1.45 13.48
CA GLU A 116 4.98 -0.96 12.72
C GLU A 116 5.08 -1.78 11.42
N PHE A 117 5.16 -1.09 10.29
CA PHE A 117 5.51 -1.71 9.01
C PHE A 117 6.98 -1.51 8.75
N ARG A 118 7.69 -2.61 8.44
CA ARG A 118 9.10 -2.57 8.08
C ARG A 118 9.38 -3.30 6.78
N ILE A 119 10.36 -2.78 6.05
CA ILE A 119 10.97 -3.46 4.93
C ILE A 119 12.45 -3.63 5.26
N GLU A 120 12.88 -4.88 5.27
CA GLU A 120 14.27 -5.26 5.51
C GLU A 120 14.87 -5.79 4.22
N TRP A 121 16.11 -5.42 3.96
CA TRP A 121 16.93 -5.95 2.87
C TRP A 121 17.93 -6.95 3.41
N PHE A 122 17.90 -8.16 2.87
CA PHE A 122 18.81 -9.26 3.17
C PHE A 122 19.70 -9.51 1.95
N PRO A 123 20.92 -8.95 1.91
CA PRO A 123 21.82 -9.17 0.79
C PRO A 123 22.38 -10.60 0.84
N GLU A 124 22.59 -11.23 -0.33
CA GLU A 124 23.23 -12.55 -0.43
C GLU A 124 24.67 -12.53 0.09
N LYS A 125 25.32 -11.35 0.04
CA LYS A 125 26.63 -11.09 0.62
C LYS A 125 26.52 -9.95 1.61
N PRO A 126 27.07 -10.08 2.84
CA PRO A 126 27.01 -9.01 3.83
C PRO A 126 27.51 -7.67 3.28
N ILE A 127 26.79 -6.60 3.61
CA ILE A 127 27.19 -5.24 3.25
C ILE A 127 28.21 -4.76 4.28
N ILE A 128 29.20 -3.98 3.87
CA ILE A 128 30.11 -3.30 4.79
C ILE A 128 29.48 -1.94 5.11
N GLY A 129 29.07 -1.76 6.36
CA GLY A 129 28.52 -0.51 6.87
C GLY A 129 29.57 0.60 6.94
N GLU A 130 29.12 1.82 7.22
CA GLU A 130 29.98 3.01 7.26
C GLU A 130 31.09 2.92 8.31
N THR A 131 30.86 2.17 9.40
CA THR A 131 31.86 1.97 10.46
C THR A 131 32.73 0.73 10.24
N GLY A 132 32.58 0.06 9.09
CA GLY A 132 33.33 -1.14 8.72
C GLY A 132 32.74 -2.45 9.27
N GLU A 133 31.58 -2.38 9.93
CA GLU A 133 30.82 -3.52 10.40
C GLU A 133 30.22 -4.31 9.23
N LYS A 134 30.09 -5.63 9.39
CA LYS A 134 29.37 -6.47 8.43
C LYS A 134 27.89 -6.49 8.79
N LEU A 135 27.07 -5.94 7.90
CA LEU A 135 25.62 -5.92 8.03
C LEU A 135 25.04 -7.13 7.28
N GLU A 136 24.40 -8.02 8.04
CA GLU A 136 23.65 -9.16 7.50
C GLU A 136 22.27 -8.75 6.97
N LYS A 137 21.78 -7.58 7.40
CA LYS A 137 20.54 -6.97 6.90
C LYS A 137 20.57 -5.44 7.05
N VAL A 138 19.74 -4.76 6.28
CA VAL A 138 19.53 -3.31 6.35
C VAL A 138 18.04 -3.01 6.43
N ILE A 139 17.63 -2.11 7.33
CA ILE A 139 16.25 -1.60 7.33
C ILE A 139 16.15 -0.60 6.18
N ALA A 140 15.48 -1.01 5.10
CA ALA A 140 15.23 -0.16 3.94
C ALA A 140 14.17 0.90 4.26
N TYR A 141 13.19 0.52 5.08
CA TYR A 141 12.08 1.39 5.45
C TYR A 141 11.42 0.92 6.75
N SER A 142 10.96 1.88 7.54
CA SER A 142 10.08 1.66 8.69
C SER A 142 9.07 2.80 8.76
N THR A 143 7.82 2.47 9.08
CA THR A 143 6.77 3.46 9.34
C THR A 143 5.76 2.94 10.35
N ILE A 144 5.17 3.88 11.10
CA ILE A 144 4.02 3.66 11.97
C ILE A 144 2.88 4.49 11.38
N PRO A 145 1.85 3.87 10.79
CA PRO A 145 0.74 4.60 10.21
C PRO A 145 0.04 5.49 11.24
N GLU A 146 -0.20 6.75 10.88
CA GLU A 146 -1.01 7.66 11.70
C GLU A 146 -2.52 7.37 11.62
N ARG A 147 -2.94 6.65 10.57
CA ARG A 147 -4.32 6.26 10.28
C ARG A 147 -4.37 4.79 9.88
N ASN A 148 -5.54 4.18 10.03
CA ASN A 148 -5.79 2.81 9.61
C ASN A 148 -5.73 2.69 8.08
N PRO A 149 -4.73 2.01 7.48
CA PRO A 149 -4.71 1.78 6.05
C PRO A 149 -5.78 0.75 5.70
N GLU A 150 -6.84 1.15 5.01
CA GLU A 150 -7.96 0.28 4.68
C GLU A 150 -7.95 -0.08 3.18
N ILE A 151 -7.98 -1.39 2.87
CA ILE A 151 -7.86 -1.99 1.53
C ILE A 151 -8.83 -1.44 0.45
N PHE A 152 -9.91 -0.77 0.85
CA PHE A 152 -10.90 -0.25 -0.11
C PHE A 152 -11.09 1.25 -0.03
N THR A 153 -10.53 1.91 0.97
CA THR A 153 -10.80 3.32 1.25
C THR A 153 -9.52 4.14 1.29
N ASP A 154 -8.43 3.62 1.87
CA ASP A 154 -7.21 4.38 2.08
C ASP A 154 -5.98 3.47 2.20
N TRP A 155 -5.43 3.02 1.07
CA TRP A 155 -4.15 2.31 1.08
C TRP A 155 -3.03 3.27 1.46
N PHE A 156 -2.16 2.84 2.37
CA PHE A 156 -0.91 3.55 2.61
C PHE A 156 0.03 3.33 1.41
N PHE A 157 0.28 4.39 0.65
CA PHE A 157 1.21 4.37 -0.48
C PHE A 157 2.60 4.84 -0.04
N ALA A 158 3.62 4.08 -0.43
CA ALA A 158 5.01 4.44 -0.20
C ALA A 158 5.82 4.27 -1.49
N ASP A 159 6.69 5.24 -1.73
CA ASP A 159 7.69 5.22 -2.79
C ASP A 159 9.03 5.66 -2.21
N ILE A 160 9.91 4.69 -2.01
CA ILE A 160 11.11 4.83 -1.18
C ILE A 160 12.37 4.55 -1.98
N PRO A 161 13.44 5.33 -1.81
CA PRO A 161 14.70 5.06 -2.49
C PRO A 161 15.52 4.04 -1.67
N LEU A 162 16.17 3.07 -2.33
CA LEU A 162 16.85 1.91 -1.71
C LEU A 162 18.39 2.07 -1.63
N TYR A 163 18.87 3.31 -1.50
CA TYR A 163 20.32 3.63 -1.51
C TYR A 163 21.08 2.97 -0.37
N SER A 164 20.47 2.84 0.81
CA SER A 164 21.08 2.18 1.97
C SER A 164 21.23 0.66 1.80
N CYS A 165 20.48 0.05 0.87
CA CYS A 165 20.53 -1.39 0.62
C CYS A 165 21.75 -1.80 -0.23
N GLY A 166 22.46 -0.85 -0.83
CA GLY A 166 23.53 -1.13 -1.79
C GLY A 166 23.04 -1.87 -3.04
N THR A 167 23.96 -2.52 -3.74
CA THR A 167 23.69 -3.23 -5.00
C THR A 167 23.97 -4.72 -4.88
N GLY A 168 23.26 -5.53 -5.65
CA GLY A 168 23.48 -6.96 -5.76
C GLY A 168 22.22 -7.79 -5.52
N LYS A 169 22.41 -9.11 -5.45
CA LYS A 169 21.34 -10.07 -5.20
C LYS A 169 21.03 -10.16 -3.71
N GLY A 170 19.76 -10.39 -3.41
CA GLY A 170 19.26 -10.55 -2.06
C GLY A 170 17.74 -10.60 -2.06
N GLU A 171 17.14 -10.33 -0.91
CA GLU A 171 15.71 -10.39 -0.70
C GLU A 171 15.18 -9.19 0.06
N LEU A 172 14.05 -8.65 -0.41
CA LEU A 172 13.28 -7.67 0.33
C LEU A 172 12.19 -8.38 1.14
N CYS A 173 12.16 -8.12 2.44
CA CYS A 173 11.28 -8.78 3.38
C CYS A 173 10.31 -7.76 3.98
N PHE A 174 9.03 -7.95 3.71
CA PHE A 174 7.95 -7.12 4.25
C PHE A 174 7.46 -7.73 5.56
N ILE A 175 7.45 -6.89 6.59
CA ILE A 175 7.21 -7.29 7.97
C ILE A 175 6.15 -6.36 8.56
N VAL A 176 5.19 -6.94 9.25
CA VAL A 176 4.25 -6.23 10.13
C VAL A 176 4.56 -6.67 11.56
N ASP A 177 4.72 -5.72 12.45
CA ASP A 177 5.01 -5.97 13.87
C ASP A 177 4.05 -5.13 14.75
N GLY A 178 3.96 -5.47 16.03
CA GLY A 178 3.11 -4.79 17.01
C GLY A 178 1.88 -5.58 17.47
N PRO A 179 1.13 -5.07 18.48
CA PRO A 179 0.02 -5.79 19.09
C PRO A 179 -1.08 -6.25 18.11
N LEU A 180 -1.42 -5.43 17.12
CA LEU A 180 -2.45 -5.78 16.12
C LEU A 180 -1.93 -6.69 15.02
N ALA A 181 -0.61 -6.92 14.91
CA ALA A 181 -0.07 -7.86 13.95
C ALA A 181 -0.62 -9.27 14.21
N TYR A 182 -0.87 -9.59 15.48
CA TYR A 182 -1.32 -10.91 15.96
C TYR A 182 -2.83 -11.02 16.19
N ASP A 183 -3.59 -9.98 15.85
CA ASP A 183 -5.04 -10.00 16.04
C ASP A 183 -5.70 -10.79 14.90
N PRO A 184 -6.49 -11.85 15.19
CA PRO A 184 -7.11 -12.68 14.16
C PRO A 184 -8.17 -11.95 13.33
N ASP A 185 -8.69 -10.81 13.81
CA ASP A 185 -9.65 -9.96 13.10
C ASP A 185 -8.95 -8.88 12.24
N VAL A 186 -7.62 -8.96 12.11
CA VAL A 186 -6.82 -8.09 11.27
C VAL A 186 -6.07 -8.93 10.22
N SER A 187 -6.12 -8.48 8.97
CA SER A 187 -5.35 -9.08 7.89
C SER A 187 -4.65 -7.99 7.09
N PHE A 188 -3.34 -8.13 6.87
CA PHE A 188 -2.54 -7.16 6.14
C PHE A 188 -2.28 -7.61 4.72
N PHE A 189 -2.23 -6.65 3.80
CA PHE A 189 -2.09 -6.90 2.39
C PHE A 189 -1.07 -5.95 1.78
N LEU A 190 -0.28 -6.50 0.86
CA LEU A 190 0.70 -5.77 0.07
C LEU A 190 0.23 -5.71 -1.39
N GLY A 191 -0.16 -4.52 -1.84
CA GLY A 191 -0.54 -4.25 -3.22
C GLY A 191 0.68 -4.07 -4.11
N HIS A 192 0.66 -4.76 -5.27
CA HIS A 192 1.72 -4.92 -6.29
C HIS A 192 3.01 -4.13 -6.02
N PRO A 193 3.89 -4.65 -5.15
CA PRO A 193 5.15 -3.99 -4.90
C PRO A 193 5.94 -3.97 -6.23
N SER A 194 6.72 -2.93 -6.45
CA SER A 194 7.46 -2.71 -7.70
C SER A 194 8.80 -2.07 -7.37
N VAL A 195 9.90 -2.67 -7.84
CA VAL A 195 11.20 -2.00 -7.83
C VAL A 195 11.44 -1.40 -9.21
N TYR A 196 11.86 -0.15 -9.26
CA TYR A 196 12.19 0.51 -10.51
C TYR A 196 13.47 1.32 -10.36
N PHE A 197 14.07 1.63 -11.51
CA PHE A 197 15.29 2.41 -11.58
C PHE A 197 14.94 3.72 -12.26
N GLU A 198 15.26 4.84 -11.62
CA GLU A 198 15.17 6.13 -12.30
C GLU A 198 16.09 6.09 -13.53
N PRO A 199 15.63 6.56 -14.70
CA PRO A 199 16.49 6.63 -15.87
C PRO A 199 17.68 7.53 -15.54
N GLU A 200 18.91 7.02 -15.73
CA GLU A 200 20.10 7.87 -15.74
C GLU A 200 19.82 9.04 -16.68
N LEU A 201 19.77 10.26 -16.14
CA LEU A 201 19.79 11.48 -16.93
C LEU A 201 21.15 11.50 -17.65
N LYS A 202 21.23 10.83 -18.80
CA LYS A 202 22.32 11.01 -19.73
C LYS A 202 22.25 12.46 -20.17
N HIS A 203 23.06 13.32 -19.54
CA HIS A 203 23.38 14.62 -20.09
C HIS A 203 23.84 14.39 -21.53
N ARG A 204 22.97 14.72 -22.48
CA ARG A 204 23.38 14.93 -23.87
C ARG A 204 24.32 16.13 -23.83
N ASN A 205 25.62 15.87 -23.90
CA ASN A 205 26.62 16.87 -24.24
C ASN A 205 26.33 17.46 -25.62
#